data_AF-A0A7S0WJ53-F1
#
_entry.id   AF-A0A7S0WJ53-F1
#
_cell.length_a   1.000
_cell.length_b   1.000
_cell.length_c   1.000
_cell.angle_alpha   90.00
_cell.angle_beta   90.00
_cell.angle_gamma   90.00
#
_symmetry.space_group_name_H-M   'P 1'
#
loop_
_entity.id
_entity.type
_entity.pdbx_description
1 polymer ?
#
loop_
_entity_poly.entity_id
_entity_poly.type
_entity_poly.pdbx_seq_one_letter_code
_entity_poly.pdbx_strand_id
1 'polypeptide(L)'
;TKALGAVHAQAVLAKSERDQELAREKVNPNCNSRWSQKEGGKIWCDKDRYPRKTFVRQRGSETVFRCACFADPNFYDSERHQLYANCEPTATWCQTSPPPPR
;
A
#
# COMPACT_ATOMS: atom_id res chain seq x y z
N THR A 1 29.22 0.14 25.25
CA THR A 1 29.82 -0.76 24.22
C THR A 1 29.38 -0.30 22.84
N LYS A 2 30.20 -0.52 21.79
CA LYS A 2 29.89 -0.15 20.39
C LYS A 2 28.55 -0.73 19.89
N ALA A 3 28.18 -1.92 20.38
CA ALA A 3 26.91 -2.57 20.08
C ALA A 3 25.68 -1.75 20.51
N LEU A 4 25.74 -1.07 21.66
CA LEU A 4 24.64 -0.23 22.17
C LEU A 4 24.37 0.97 21.25
N GLY A 5 25.43 1.57 20.69
CA GLY A 5 25.33 2.69 19.75
C GLY A 5 24.72 2.29 18.41
N ALA A 6 25.06 1.10 17.89
CA ALA A 6 24.47 0.57 16.67
C ALA A 6 22.97 0.27 16.82
N VAL A 7 22.58 -0.35 17.94
CA VAL A 7 21.17 -0.60 18.27
C VAL A 7 20.38 0.70 18.38
N HIS A 8 20.96 1.72 19.03
CA HIS A 8 20.31 3.03 19.14
C HIS A 8 20.11 3.70 17.77
N ALA A 9 21.11 3.67 16.89
CA ALA A 9 20.99 4.21 15.54
C ALA A 9 19.89 3.51 14.74
N GLN A 10 19.79 2.18 14.82
CA GLN A 10 18.72 1.41 14.17
C GLN A 10 17.33 1.78 14.73
N ALA A 11 17.20 1.96 16.04
CA ALA A 11 15.94 2.36 16.67
C ALA A 11 15.46 3.75 16.23
N VAL A 12 16.39 4.72 16.10
CA VAL A 12 16.07 6.06 15.59
C VAL A 12 15.60 6.01 14.13
N LEU A 13 16.28 5.22 13.29
CA LEU A 13 15.88 5.03 11.90
C LEU A 13 14.48 4.40 11.79
N ALA A 14 14.23 3.32 12.52
CA ALA A 14 12.93 2.66 12.53
C ALA A 14 11.79 3.59 13.01
N LYS A 15 12.07 4.44 14.00
CA LYS A 15 11.11 5.47 14.45
C LYS A 15 10.81 6.46 13.32
N SER A 16 11.85 6.97 12.64
CA SER A 16 11.67 7.89 11.53
C SER A 16 10.86 7.28 10.38
N GLU A 17 11.07 6.01 10.05
CA GLU A 17 10.33 5.31 9.00
C GLU A 17 8.85 5.14 9.36
N ARG A 18 8.58 4.79 10.63
CA ARG A 18 7.22 4.71 11.16
C ARG A 18 6.50 6.05 11.12
N ASP A 19 7.15 7.13 11.54
CA ASP A 19 6.55 8.47 11.53
C ASP A 19 6.18 8.90 10.10
N GLN A 20 7.02 8.55 9.11
CA GLN A 20 6.72 8.79 7.70
C GLN A 20 5.55 7.92 7.19
N GLU A 21 5.43 6.68 7.64
CA GLU A 21 4.30 5.81 7.31
C GLU A 21 2.98 6.35 7.84
N LEU A 22 2.95 6.74 9.12
CA LEU A 22 1.78 7.36 9.76
C LEU A 22 1.38 8.66 9.05
N ALA A 23 2.35 9.49 8.65
CA ALA A 23 2.10 10.69 7.87
C ALA A 23 1.45 10.38 6.51
N ARG A 24 1.90 9.32 5.82
CA ARG A 24 1.31 8.88 4.54
C ARG A 24 -0.10 8.33 4.73
N GLU A 25 -0.33 7.53 5.76
CA GLU A 25 -1.64 6.95 6.09
C GLU A 25 -2.68 8.00 6.45
N LYS A 26 -2.27 9.08 7.12
CA LYS A 26 -3.16 10.20 7.44
C LYS A 26 -3.71 10.89 6.18
N VAL A 27 -2.91 10.98 5.13
CA VAL A 27 -3.32 11.60 3.84
C VAL A 27 -4.12 10.61 3.00
N ASN A 28 -3.53 9.45 2.73
CA ASN A 28 -4.13 8.37 1.94
C ASN A 28 -4.08 7.08 2.74
N PRO A 29 -5.17 6.75 3.47
CA PRO A 29 -5.28 5.54 4.29
C PRO A 29 -4.98 4.29 3.50
N ASN A 30 -4.53 3.24 4.19
CA ASN A 30 -4.37 1.93 3.57
C ASN A 30 -5.73 1.37 3.14
N CYS A 31 -5.71 0.58 2.07
CA CYS A 31 -6.89 -0.16 1.65
C CYS A 31 -7.21 -1.27 2.65
N ASN A 32 -8.49 -1.60 2.75
CA ASN A 32 -8.89 -2.88 3.32
C ASN A 32 -8.46 -4.01 2.38
N SER A 33 -8.11 -5.16 2.93
CA SER A 33 -7.78 -6.34 2.14
C SER A 33 -8.32 -7.61 2.77
N ARG A 34 -8.67 -8.59 1.94
CA ARG A 34 -8.93 -9.95 2.39
C ARG A 34 -8.44 -10.93 1.32
N TRP A 35 -8.20 -12.15 1.76
CA TRP A 35 -8.07 -13.30 0.88
C TRP A 35 -8.91 -14.43 1.41
N SER A 36 -9.52 -15.21 0.53
CA SER A 36 -10.15 -16.48 0.88
C SER A 36 -9.94 -17.51 -0.21
N GLN A 37 -10.02 -18.79 0.14
CA GLN A 37 -9.92 -19.87 -0.84
C GLN A 37 -11.06 -19.83 -1.87
N LYS A 38 -12.26 -19.40 -1.47
CA LYS A 38 -13.43 -19.37 -2.36
C LYS A 38 -13.38 -18.23 -3.37
N GLU A 39 -12.87 -17.07 -2.97
CA GLU A 39 -13.02 -15.83 -3.74
C GLU A 39 -11.68 -15.23 -4.18
N GLY A 40 -10.56 -15.79 -3.75
CA GLY A 40 -9.24 -15.20 -3.96
C GLY A 40 -9.02 -13.92 -3.16
N GLY A 41 -8.11 -13.08 -3.64
CA GLY A 41 -7.72 -11.82 -3.03
C GLY A 41 -8.59 -10.67 -3.51
N LYS A 42 -9.04 -9.82 -2.58
CA LYS A 42 -9.65 -8.54 -2.90
C LYS A 42 -9.13 -7.43 -2.00
N ILE A 43 -9.20 -6.23 -2.52
CA ILE A 43 -8.96 -4.98 -1.80
C ILE A 43 -10.13 -4.05 -2.03
N TRP A 44 -10.39 -3.16 -1.08
CA TRP A 44 -11.41 -2.14 -1.24
C TRP A 44 -11.12 -0.92 -0.37
N CYS A 45 -11.80 0.17 -0.70
CA CYS A 45 -11.77 1.42 0.00
C CYS A 45 -13.20 1.82 0.37
N ASP A 46 -13.37 2.30 1.60
CA ASP A 46 -14.65 2.81 2.07
C ASP A 46 -14.83 4.28 1.64
N LYS A 47 -16.07 4.81 1.78
CA LYS A 47 -16.40 6.24 1.60
C LYS A 47 -16.09 6.79 0.20
N ASP A 48 -16.48 6.07 -0.85
CA ASP A 48 -16.31 6.50 -2.25
C ASP A 48 -14.86 6.85 -2.63
N ARG A 49 -13.91 6.08 -2.10
CA ARG A 49 -12.48 6.20 -2.43
C ARG A 49 -12.03 5.05 -3.32
N TYR A 50 -10.90 5.25 -3.99
CA TYR A 50 -10.41 4.38 -5.04
C TYR A 50 -9.05 3.76 -4.66
N PRO A 51 -8.90 2.43 -4.66
CA PRO A 51 -7.65 1.76 -4.30
C PRO A 51 -6.60 1.92 -5.40
N ARG A 52 -5.37 2.28 -5.01
CA ARG A 52 -4.21 2.45 -5.90
C ARG A 52 -2.98 1.76 -5.35
N LYS A 53 -2.16 1.21 -6.25
CA LYS A 53 -0.79 0.82 -5.93
C LYS A 53 0.06 2.08 -5.84
N THR A 54 0.55 2.41 -4.66
CA THR A 54 1.43 3.54 -4.40
C THR A 54 2.85 3.02 -4.20
N PHE A 55 3.73 3.29 -5.16
CA PHE A 55 5.12 2.84 -5.11
C PHE A 55 5.91 3.73 -4.17
N VAL A 56 6.56 3.11 -3.18
CA VAL A 56 7.39 3.79 -2.19
C VAL A 56 8.82 3.31 -2.37
N ARG A 57 9.76 4.27 -2.49
CA ARG A 57 11.18 3.94 -2.40
C ARG A 57 11.54 3.74 -0.95
N GLN A 58 11.87 2.51 -0.58
CA GLN A 58 12.56 2.22 0.67
C GLN A 58 14.07 2.25 0.39
N ARG A 59 14.84 2.80 1.34
CA ARG A 59 16.26 3.10 1.14
C ARG A 59 17.06 1.79 1.05
N GLY A 60 17.63 1.50 -0.13
CA GLY A 60 18.50 0.34 -0.35
C GLY A 60 17.79 -0.97 -0.69
N SER A 61 16.48 -0.95 -0.98
CA SER A 61 15.71 -2.12 -1.39
C SER A 61 15.10 -1.96 -2.78
N GLU A 62 14.58 -3.07 -3.32
CA GLU A 62 13.68 -3.04 -4.47
C GLU A 62 12.49 -2.11 -4.24
N THR A 63 11.94 -1.55 -5.32
CA THR A 63 10.73 -0.72 -5.26
C THR A 63 9.57 -1.57 -4.76
N VAL A 64 9.08 -1.26 -3.56
CA VAL A 64 7.87 -1.86 -3.01
C VAL A 64 6.68 -0.92 -3.23
N PHE A 65 5.47 -1.46 -3.23
CA PHE A 65 4.25 -0.66 -3.27
C PHE A 65 3.34 -0.98 -2.08
N ARG A 66 2.57 0.01 -1.67
CA ARG A 66 1.45 -0.17 -0.73
C ARG A 66 0.12 0.05 -1.45
N CYS A 67 -0.96 -0.47 -0.90
CA CYS A 67 -2.30 -0.04 -1.31
C CYS A 67 -2.69 1.21 -0.56
N ALA A 68 -3.20 2.22 -1.26
CA ALA A 68 -3.76 3.41 -0.64
C ALA A 68 -5.09 3.82 -1.27
N CYS A 69 -6.00 4.33 -0.46
CA CYS A 69 -7.28 4.86 -0.91
C CYS A 69 -7.14 6.32 -1.31
N PHE A 70 -7.45 6.66 -2.56
CA PHE A 70 -7.45 8.04 -3.07
C PHE A 70 -8.86 8.58 -3.19
N ALA A 71 -9.04 9.87 -2.95
CA ALA A 71 -10.34 10.54 -3.11
C ALA A 71 -10.66 10.87 -4.57
N ASP A 72 -9.64 11.06 -5.41
CA ASP A 72 -9.80 11.38 -6.83
C ASP A 72 -9.47 10.12 -7.67
N PRO A 73 -10.39 9.68 -8.54
CA PRO A 73 -10.20 8.47 -9.33
C PRO A 73 -9.10 8.59 -10.39
N ASN A 74 -8.59 9.79 -10.68
CA ASN A 74 -7.58 10.01 -11.71
C ASN A 74 -6.13 9.79 -11.25
N PHE A 75 -5.89 9.55 -9.96
CA PHE A 75 -4.55 9.28 -9.42
C PHE A 75 -4.08 7.84 -9.70
N TYR A 76 -3.81 7.51 -10.96
CA TYR A 76 -3.31 6.19 -11.36
C TYR A 76 -2.39 6.17 -12.58
N ASP A 77 -2.16 7.31 -13.22
CA ASP A 77 -1.32 7.41 -14.41
C ASP A 77 -0.02 8.16 -14.08
N SER A 78 0.77 7.58 -13.17
CA SER A 78 2.08 8.10 -12.82
C SER A 78 3.03 6.96 -12.44
N GLU A 79 4.33 7.20 -12.49
CA GLU A 79 5.33 6.24 -11.99
C GLU A 79 5.10 5.82 -10.53
N ARG A 80 4.44 6.68 -9.74
CA ARG A 80 4.21 6.45 -8.30
C ARG A 80 2.86 5.85 -7.98
N HIS A 81 1.89 5.90 -8.88
CA HIS A 81 0.52 5.46 -8.62
C HIS A 81 0.01 4.68 -9.82
N GLN A 82 -0.47 3.46 -9.60
CA GLN A 82 -1.01 2.60 -10.65
C GLN A 82 -2.32 1.92 -10.23
N LEU A 83 -3.12 1.50 -11.20
CA LEU A 83 -4.27 0.62 -10.99
C LEU A 83 -3.81 -0.80 -10.64
N TYR A 84 -4.72 -1.55 -10.02
CA TYR A 84 -4.61 -3.00 -9.98
C TYR A 84 -4.98 -3.60 -11.34
N ALA A 85 -4.44 -4.77 -11.65
CA ALA A 85 -4.73 -5.44 -12.92
C ALA A 85 -6.25 -5.66 -13.04
N ASN A 86 -6.82 -5.31 -14.20
CA ASN A 86 -8.25 -5.44 -14.50
C ASN A 86 -9.17 -4.67 -13.53
N CYS A 87 -8.69 -3.58 -12.93
CA CYS A 87 -9.51 -2.72 -12.09
C CYS A 87 -9.78 -1.38 -12.78
N GLU A 88 -11.04 -0.96 -12.82
CA GLU A 88 -11.44 0.32 -13.40
C GLU A 88 -10.99 1.50 -12.53
N PRO A 89 -10.71 2.68 -13.11
CA PRO A 89 -10.35 3.87 -12.35
C PRO A 89 -11.36 4.23 -11.26
N THR A 90 -12.66 4.11 -11.54
CA THR A 90 -13.72 4.48 -10.59
C THR A 90 -14.14 3.34 -9.66
N ALA A 91 -13.48 2.18 -9.72
CA ALA A 91 -13.82 1.07 -8.85
C ALA A 91 -13.43 1.35 -7.40
N THR A 92 -14.33 1.06 -6.46
CA THR A 92 -14.07 1.15 -5.00
C THR A 92 -13.51 -0.15 -4.44
N TRP A 93 -13.48 -1.22 -5.23
CA TRP A 93 -12.86 -2.50 -4.90
C TRP A 93 -12.18 -3.11 -6.14
N CYS A 94 -11.13 -3.90 -5.93
CA CYS A 94 -10.43 -4.62 -7.00
C CYS A 94 -10.18 -6.07 -6.60
N GLN A 95 -10.26 -6.97 -7.58
CA GLN A 95 -9.71 -8.33 -7.45
C GLN A 95 -8.19 -8.28 -7.56
N THR A 96 -7.48 -8.89 -6.61
CA THR A 96 -6.00 -8.91 -6.61
C THR A 96 -5.41 -10.27 -6.94
N SER A 97 -6.17 -11.35 -6.74
CA SER A 97 -5.83 -12.68 -7.24
C SER A 97 -7.11 -13.48 -7.47
N PRO A 98 -7.23 -14.28 -8.55
CA PRO A 98 -8.38 -15.18 -8.70
C PRO A 98 -8.42 -16.24 -7.57
N PRO A 99 -9.57 -16.88 -7.32
CA PRO A 99 -9.61 -18.06 -6.47
C PRO A 99 -8.77 -19.19 -7.09
N PRO A 100 -8.20 -20.10 -6.27
CA PRO A 100 -7.51 -21.28 -6.78
C PRO A 100 -8.43 -22.14 -7.65
N PRO A 101 -7.89 -22.88 -8.63
CA PRO A 101 -8.65 -23.90 -9.35
C PRO A 101 -9.26 -24.90 -8.37
N ARG A 102 -10.46 -25.39 -8.68
CA ARG A 102 -11.13 -26.44 -7.91
C ARG A 102 -10.59 -27.81 -8.27
#